data_AF-A0A829X6V1-F1
#
_entry.id   AF-A0A829X6V1-F1
#
_cell.length_a   1.000
_cell.length_b   1.000
_cell.length_c   1.000
_cell.angle_alpha   90.00
_cell.angle_beta   90.00
_cell.angle_gamma   90.00
#
_symmetry.space_group_name_H-M   'P 1'
#
loop_
_entity.id
_entity.type
_entity.pdbx_description
1 polymer ?
#
loop_
_entity_poly.entity_id
_entity_poly.type
_entity_poly.pdbx_seq_one_letter_code
_entity_poly.pdbx_strand_id
1 'polypeptide(L)'
;MTYASSQYQKQSGSYLSSREVEVMAFRHVNALLTQASDHEAKVAALAANLKLWSLLSLSVERVDCPLPPVLRDDLIKVGSWAMRYSNSAFNAPKDLQPLIDINNDMIEGLAAAPVPQNVAPAMPGAYSTAPTRSSLELVG
;
A
#
# COMPACT_ATOMS: atom_id res chain seq x y z
N MET A 1 -11.66 -12.25 23.43
CA MET A 1 -10.74 -13.32 22.97
C MET A 1 -10.15 -12.89 21.63
N THR A 2 -9.05 -12.15 21.70
CA THR A 2 -8.25 -11.64 20.58
C THR A 2 -7.37 -12.78 20.07
N TYR A 3 -7.58 -13.33 18.87
CA TYR A 3 -6.56 -14.13 18.14
C TYR A 3 -7.11 -14.57 16.77
N ALA A 4 -7.02 -13.69 15.75
CA ALA A 4 -7.18 -14.10 14.35
C ALA A 4 -6.32 -13.30 13.37
N SER A 5 -5.47 -12.39 13.83
CA SER A 5 -4.58 -11.59 12.97
C SER A 5 -3.22 -12.26 12.70
N SER A 6 -2.98 -13.46 13.25
CA SER A 6 -1.70 -14.18 13.14
C SER A 6 -1.66 -15.26 12.06
N GLN A 7 -2.67 -15.37 11.18
CA GLN A 7 -2.77 -16.47 10.20
C GLN A 7 -2.24 -16.15 8.80
N TYR A 8 -1.82 -14.90 8.52
CA TYR A 8 -1.12 -14.60 7.26
C TYR A 8 0.39 -14.86 7.31
N GLN A 9 0.92 -15.37 8.42
CA GLN A 9 2.37 -15.44 8.64
C GLN A 9 2.92 -16.80 9.06
N LYS A 10 2.11 -17.87 9.07
CA LYS A 10 2.58 -19.21 9.44
C LYS A 10 2.06 -20.31 8.52
N GLN A 11 2.64 -20.40 7.33
CA GLN A 11 2.81 -21.68 6.66
C GLN A 11 4.17 -21.74 5.99
N SER A 12 5.05 -22.50 6.65
CA SER A 12 6.44 -22.76 6.30
C SER A 12 6.54 -23.72 5.12
N GLY A 13 6.65 -23.12 3.94
CA GLY A 13 7.30 -23.61 2.72
C GLY A 13 7.88 -22.36 2.04
N SER A 14 8.90 -22.48 1.18
CA SER A 14 9.50 -21.33 0.48
C SER A 14 8.54 -20.73 -0.55
N TYR A 15 7.43 -20.15 -0.10
CA TYR A 15 6.45 -19.43 -0.89
C TYR A 15 6.61 -17.94 -0.62
N LEU A 16 6.58 -17.13 -1.68
CA LEU A 16 6.56 -15.68 -1.58
C LEU A 16 5.34 -15.26 -0.75
N SER A 17 5.54 -14.32 0.17
CA SER A 17 4.44 -13.64 0.85
C SER A 17 3.55 -12.93 -0.18
N SER A 18 2.27 -12.72 0.15
CA SER A 18 1.33 -12.03 -0.75
C SER A 18 1.87 -10.67 -1.24
N ARG A 19 2.59 -9.95 -0.36
CA ARG A 19 3.19 -8.65 -0.68
C ARG A 19 4.39 -8.77 -1.63
N GLU A 20 5.21 -9.81 -1.49
CA GLU A 20 6.30 -10.08 -2.43
C GLU A 20 5.76 -10.44 -3.82
N VAL A 21 4.66 -11.19 -3.89
CA VAL A 21 3.97 -11.49 -5.16
C VAL A 21 3.47 -10.21 -5.83
N GLU A 22 2.86 -9.30 -5.08
CA GLU A 22 2.41 -8.00 -5.59
C GLU A 22 3.59 -7.16 -6.14
N VAL A 23 4.70 -7.06 -5.39
CA VAL A 23 5.91 -6.37 -5.86
C VAL A 23 6.43 -6.97 -7.16
N MET A 24 6.50 -8.31 -7.26
CA MET A 24 6.95 -8.97 -8.48
C MET A 24 6.00 -8.72 -9.66
N ALA A 25 4.69 -8.73 -9.43
CA ALA A 25 3.70 -8.44 -10.45
C ALA A 25 3.83 -7.01 -10.98
N PHE A 26 3.98 -6.02 -10.09
CA PHE A 26 4.25 -4.64 -10.48
C PHE A 26 5.56 -4.50 -11.26
N ARG A 27 6.66 -5.11 -10.78
CA ARG A 27 7.96 -5.08 -11.49
C ARG A 27 7.87 -5.66 -12.89
N HIS A 28 7.16 -6.79 -13.04
CA HIS A 28 6.98 -7.43 -14.34
C HIS A 28 6.21 -6.53 -15.31
N VAL A 29 5.06 -5.99 -14.89
CA VAL A 29 4.28 -5.06 -15.70
C VAL A 29 5.08 -3.80 -16.03
N ASN A 30 5.85 -3.28 -15.08
CA ASN A 30 6.65 -2.09 -15.30
C ASN A 30 7.76 -2.30 -16.33
N ALA A 31 8.37 -3.47 -16.32
CA ALA A 31 9.34 -3.87 -17.34
C ALA A 31 8.69 -3.95 -18.73
N LEU A 32 7.49 -4.51 -18.85
CA LEU A 32 6.74 -4.54 -20.12
C LEU A 32 6.43 -3.13 -20.63
N LEU A 33 5.97 -2.23 -19.76
CA LEU A 33 5.68 -0.84 -20.12
C LEU A 33 6.92 -0.08 -20.59
N THR A 34 8.06 -0.31 -19.93
CA THR A 34 9.34 0.35 -20.27
C THR A 34 9.93 -0.17 -21.58
N GLN A 35 9.78 -1.47 -21.86
CA GLN A 35 10.37 -2.13 -23.02
C GLN A 35 9.48 -2.08 -24.27
N ALA A 36 8.23 -1.59 -24.14
CA ALA A 36 7.29 -1.51 -25.24
C ALA A 36 7.75 -0.50 -26.31
N SER A 37 8.39 -1.01 -27.37
CA SER A 37 8.94 -0.21 -28.47
C SER A 37 8.03 -0.14 -29.69
N ASP A 38 7.14 -1.12 -29.85
CA ASP A 38 6.18 -1.20 -30.96
C ASP A 38 4.72 -1.22 -30.47
N HIS A 39 3.78 -1.17 -31.41
CA HIS A 39 2.36 -1.13 -31.10
C HIS A 39 1.86 -2.40 -30.39
N GLU A 40 2.32 -3.57 -30.81
CA GLU A 40 1.89 -4.85 -30.24
C GLU A 40 2.38 -4.99 -28.80
N ALA A 41 3.65 -4.71 -28.55
CA ALA A 41 4.26 -4.69 -27.23
C ALA A 41 3.57 -3.66 -26.31
N LYS A 42 3.22 -2.47 -26.84
CA LYS A 42 2.45 -1.46 -26.10
C LYS A 42 1.07 -1.98 -25.72
N VAL A 43 0.34 -2.61 -26.64
CA VAL A 43 -0.99 -3.19 -26.38
C VAL A 43 -0.89 -4.28 -25.30
N ALA A 44 0.09 -5.17 -25.39
CA ALA A 44 0.32 -6.22 -24.41
C ALA A 44 0.66 -5.66 -23.02
N ALA A 45 1.55 -4.67 -22.94
CA ALA A 45 1.94 -4.03 -21.70
C ALA A 45 0.77 -3.30 -21.02
N LEU A 46 -0.04 -2.57 -21.79
CA LEU A 46 -1.24 -1.89 -21.29
C LEU A 46 -2.31 -2.89 -20.81
N ALA A 47 -2.46 -4.03 -21.50
CA ALA A 47 -3.40 -5.07 -21.09
C ALA A 47 -2.97 -5.73 -19.78
N ALA A 48 -1.66 -5.98 -19.63
CA ALA A 48 -1.08 -6.48 -18.38
C ALA A 48 -1.28 -5.47 -17.24
N ASN A 49 -1.10 -4.18 -17.50
CA ASN A 49 -1.33 -3.12 -16.51
C ASN A 49 -2.80 -3.05 -16.08
N LEU A 50 -3.74 -3.09 -17.02
CA LEU A 50 -5.18 -3.16 -16.70
C LEU A 50 -5.52 -4.36 -15.82
N LYS A 51 -5.00 -5.54 -16.18
CA LYS A 51 -5.24 -6.77 -15.42
C LYS A 51 -4.70 -6.66 -14.00
N LEU A 52 -3.48 -6.15 -13.83
CA LEU A 52 -2.86 -5.94 -12.53
C LEU A 52 -3.72 -5.04 -11.63
N TRP A 53 -4.10 -3.87 -12.13
CA TRP A 53 -4.89 -2.91 -11.35
C TRP A 53 -6.32 -3.38 -11.08
N SER A 54 -6.93 -4.16 -11.99
CA SER A 54 -8.23 -4.78 -11.75
C SER A 54 -8.18 -5.80 -10.62
N LEU A 55 -7.16 -6.67 -10.59
CA LEU A 55 -6.99 -7.65 -9.52
C LEU A 55 -6.71 -6.98 -8.17
N LEU A 56 -5.89 -5.93 -8.15
CA LEU A 56 -5.62 -5.17 -6.93
C LEU A 56 -6.87 -4.43 -6.44
N SER A 57 -7.65 -3.82 -7.33
CA SER A 57 -8.88 -3.11 -6.93
C SER A 57 -9.88 -4.09 -6.30
N LEU A 58 -10.03 -5.28 -6.89
CA LEU A 58 -10.88 -6.33 -6.32
C LEU A 58 -10.44 -6.77 -4.92
N SER A 59 -9.14 -6.80 -4.60
CA SER A 59 -8.67 -7.16 -3.26
C SER A 59 -8.88 -6.04 -2.25
N VAL A 60 -8.70 -4.79 -2.67
CA VAL A 60 -8.86 -3.57 -1.86
C VAL A 60 -10.33 -3.28 -1.55
N GLU A 61 -11.24 -3.57 -2.48
CA GLU A 61 -12.70 -3.33 -2.33
C GLU A 61 -13.43 -4.37 -1.48
N ARG A 62 -12.76 -5.44 -1.05
CA ARG A 62 -13.38 -6.44 -0.17
C ARG A 62 -13.83 -5.83 1.15
N VAL A 63 -15.00 -6.26 1.63
CA VAL A 63 -15.58 -5.81 2.91
C VAL A 63 -14.67 -6.11 4.10
N ASP A 64 -13.90 -7.20 4.01
CA ASP A 64 -12.95 -7.65 5.04
C ASP A 64 -11.50 -7.15 4.81
N CYS A 65 -11.31 -6.15 3.92
CA CYS A 65 -10.00 -5.57 3.66
C CYS A 65 -9.41 -4.96 4.95
N PRO A 66 -8.22 -5.38 5.41
CA PRO A 66 -7.64 -4.92 6.67
C PRO A 66 -7.02 -3.52 6.59
N LEU A 67 -7.08 -2.86 5.41
CA LEU A 67 -6.48 -1.54 5.21
C LEU A 67 -7.30 -0.44 5.91
N PRO A 68 -6.64 0.59 6.48
CA PRO A 68 -7.32 1.78 6.96
C PRO A 68 -8.20 2.41 5.87
N PRO A 69 -9.40 2.94 6.20
CA PRO A 69 -10.33 3.45 5.20
C PRO A 69 -9.73 4.49 4.25
N VAL A 70 -8.92 5.42 4.78
CA VAL A 70 -8.27 6.46 3.98
C VAL A 70 -7.31 5.86 2.96
N LEU A 71 -6.44 4.94 3.39
CA LEU A 71 -5.49 4.28 2.50
C LEU A 71 -6.21 3.44 1.43
N ARG A 72 -7.28 2.74 1.83
CA ARG A 72 -8.12 1.97 0.91
C ARG A 72 -8.72 2.89 -0.16
N ASP A 73 -9.32 4.00 0.24
CA ASP A 73 -9.96 4.95 -0.67
C ASP A 73 -8.93 5.59 -1.62
N ASP A 74 -7.73 5.90 -1.14
CA ASP A 74 -6.65 6.43 -1.98
C ASP A 74 -6.15 5.40 -3.00
N LEU A 75 -5.99 4.14 -2.60
CA LEU A 75 -5.64 3.06 -3.54
C LEU A 75 -6.72 2.85 -4.61
N ILE A 76 -8.01 2.95 -4.25
CA ILE A 76 -9.11 2.87 -5.22
C ILE A 76 -9.02 4.03 -6.23
N LYS A 77 -8.73 5.25 -5.79
CA LYS A 77 -8.57 6.40 -6.69
C LYS A 77 -7.39 6.20 -7.65
N VAL A 78 -6.24 5.75 -7.14
CA VAL A 78 -5.04 5.50 -7.96
C VAL A 78 -5.32 4.40 -8.97
N GLY A 79 -5.89 3.26 -8.55
CA GLY A 79 -6.23 2.16 -9.45
C GLY A 79 -7.23 2.56 -10.52
N SER A 80 -8.25 3.34 -10.15
CA SER A 80 -9.23 3.90 -11.09
C SER A 80 -8.56 4.82 -12.13
N TRP A 81 -7.63 5.68 -11.69
CA TRP A 81 -6.87 6.54 -12.59
C TRP A 81 -5.98 5.72 -13.53
N ALA A 82 -5.24 4.74 -13.01
CA ALA A 82 -4.31 3.92 -13.78
C ALA A 82 -5.05 3.13 -14.86
N MET A 83 -6.19 2.53 -14.53
CA MET A 83 -7.03 1.81 -15.49
C MET A 83 -7.60 2.73 -16.57
N ARG A 84 -8.08 3.92 -16.21
CA ARG A 84 -8.58 4.91 -17.18
C ARG A 84 -7.47 5.41 -18.10
N TYR A 85 -6.29 5.66 -17.55
CA TYR A 85 -5.12 6.10 -18.32
C TYR A 85 -4.67 5.00 -19.29
N SER A 86 -4.59 3.74 -18.84
CA SER A 86 -4.28 2.61 -19.73
C SER A 86 -5.27 2.50 -20.89
N ASN A 87 -6.58 2.55 -20.61
CA ASN A 87 -7.62 2.56 -21.64
C ASN A 87 -7.46 3.72 -22.64
N SER A 88 -7.10 4.90 -22.15
CA SER A 88 -6.84 6.05 -23.02
C SER A 88 -5.58 5.86 -23.87
N ALA A 89 -4.55 5.21 -23.34
CA ALA A 89 -3.29 4.95 -24.04
C ALA A 89 -3.39 3.84 -25.11
N PHE A 90 -4.40 2.98 -25.05
CA PHE A 90 -4.74 2.06 -26.16
C PHE A 90 -5.22 2.80 -27.40
N ASN A 91 -6.07 3.80 -27.20
CA ASN A 91 -6.79 4.48 -28.27
C ASN A 91 -6.03 5.70 -28.84
N ALA A 92 -4.91 6.09 -28.22
CA ALA A 92 -4.16 7.27 -28.59
C ALA A 92 -2.65 7.10 -28.35
N PRO A 93 -1.79 7.81 -29.11
CA PRO A 93 -0.37 7.88 -28.83
C PRO A 93 -0.12 8.70 -27.57
N LYS A 94 -0.23 8.04 -26.41
CA LYS A 94 0.13 8.57 -25.10
C LYS A 94 1.45 7.99 -24.62
N ASP A 95 2.17 8.83 -23.89
CA ASP A 95 3.34 8.44 -23.11
C ASP A 95 2.93 7.46 -22.00
N LEU A 96 3.75 6.42 -21.83
CA LEU A 96 3.57 5.38 -20.81
C LEU A 96 4.25 5.74 -19.48
N GLN A 97 5.13 6.77 -19.47
CA GLN A 97 5.87 7.18 -18.28
C GLN A 97 5.00 7.40 -17.03
N PRO A 98 3.80 8.03 -17.11
CA PRO A 98 2.96 8.20 -15.92
C PRO A 98 2.48 6.88 -15.30
N LEU A 99 2.29 5.82 -16.10
CA LEU A 99 1.98 4.48 -15.56
C LEU A 99 3.21 3.84 -14.93
N ILE A 100 4.38 4.09 -15.52
CA ILE A 100 5.65 3.56 -15.03
C ILE A 100 6.00 4.14 -13.66
N ASP A 101 5.84 5.44 -13.50
CA ASP A 101 6.13 6.16 -12.26
C ASP A 101 5.23 5.66 -11.12
N ILE A 102 3.92 5.60 -11.34
CA ILE A 102 2.97 5.10 -10.32
C ILE A 102 3.23 3.63 -9.96
N ASN A 103 3.60 2.80 -10.94
CA ASN A 103 3.97 1.41 -10.65
C ASN A 103 5.27 1.33 -9.82
N ASN A 104 6.24 2.23 -10.04
CA ASN A 104 7.44 2.34 -9.22
C ASN A 104 7.12 2.79 -7.79
N ASP A 105 6.26 3.80 -7.62
CA ASP A 105 5.79 4.25 -6.30
C ASP A 105 5.11 3.11 -5.52
N MET A 106 4.30 2.29 -6.21
CA MET A 106 3.69 1.09 -5.63
C MET A 106 4.75 0.05 -5.25
N ILE A 107 5.76 -0.19 -6.08
CA ILE A 107 6.87 -1.10 -5.77
C ILE A 107 7.62 -0.63 -4.52
N GLU A 108 7.93 0.66 -4.42
CA GLU A 108 8.61 1.24 -3.26
C GLU A 108 7.75 1.10 -2.00
N GLY A 109 6.48 1.51 -2.08
CA GLY A 109 5.54 1.44 -0.98
C GLY A 109 5.28 0.01 -0.50
N LEU A 110 5.27 -0.98 -1.39
CA LEU A 110 5.10 -2.40 -1.06
C LEU A 110 6.40 -3.06 -0.57
N ALA A 111 7.57 -2.62 -1.05
CA ALA A 111 8.86 -3.14 -0.62
C ALA A 111 9.31 -2.59 0.74
N ALA A 112 8.86 -1.40 1.13
CA ALA A 112 9.10 -0.86 2.45
C ALA A 112 8.43 -1.74 3.53
N ALA A 113 9.21 -2.20 4.52
CA ALA A 113 8.66 -2.85 5.71
C ALA A 113 7.60 -1.93 6.34
N PRO A 114 6.45 -2.48 6.81
CA PRO A 114 5.41 -1.64 7.39
C PRO A 114 5.98 -0.92 8.60
N VAL A 115 6.29 0.37 8.42
CA VAL A 115 6.61 1.25 9.54
C VAL A 115 5.32 1.32 10.35
N PRO A 116 5.33 0.95 11.64
CA PRO A 116 4.13 1.09 12.46
C PRO A 116 3.69 2.55 12.40
N GLN A 117 2.57 2.85 11.74
CA GLN A 117 2.02 4.21 11.64
C GLN A 117 1.50 4.74 13.00
N ASN A 118 1.77 4.01 14.09
CA ASN A 118 1.46 4.38 15.46
C ASN A 118 2.62 5.17 16.10
N VAL A 119 3.20 6.13 15.38
CA VAL A 119 4.07 7.15 15.98
C VAL A 119 3.20 8.36 16.22
N ALA A 120 2.46 8.36 17.34
CA ALA A 120 1.87 9.59 17.86
C ALA A 120 2.96 10.66 17.97
N PRO A 121 2.71 11.94 17.63
CA PRO A 121 3.69 12.97 17.85
C PRO A 121 4.02 13.01 19.35
N ALA A 122 5.27 12.72 19.70
CA ALA A 122 5.77 12.90 21.04
C ALA A 122 5.65 14.39 21.39
N MET A 123 4.59 14.77 22.10
CA MET A 123 4.49 16.08 22.72
C MET A 123 5.51 16.14 23.86
N PRO A 124 6.54 17.00 23.82
CA PRO A 124 7.35 17.31 24.97
C PRO A 124 6.64 18.43 25.73
N GLY A 125 5.89 18.09 26.78
CA GLY A 125 5.07 19.09 27.47
C GLY A 125 4.55 18.67 28.83
N ALA A 126 5.38 18.91 29.84
CA ALA A 126 5.01 19.33 31.20
C ALA A 126 3.94 18.51 31.97
N TYR A 127 4.42 17.61 32.82
CA TYR A 127 3.84 17.44 34.15
C TYR A 127 4.96 17.53 35.19
N SER A 128 5.37 18.76 35.50
CA SER A 128 5.99 19.07 36.79
C SER A 128 4.89 19.55 37.72
N THR A 129 4.54 18.75 38.73
CA THR A 129 4.14 19.24 40.07
C THR A 129 4.06 18.05 41.04
N ALA A 130 5.09 17.90 41.86
CA ALA A 130 4.98 17.45 43.25
C ALA A 130 5.87 18.42 44.07
N PRO A 131 5.46 18.83 45.28
CA PRO A 131 5.61 17.91 46.40
C PRO A 131 4.43 17.86 47.38
N THR A 132 4.35 16.67 47.97
CA THR A 132 3.66 16.22 49.18
C THR A 132 3.69 17.24 50.33
N ARG A 133 2.52 17.64 50.85
CA ARG A 133 2.41 18.15 52.23
C ARG A 133 1.92 17.02 53.13
N SER A 134 2.82 16.51 53.96
CA SER A 134 2.50 15.66 55.12
C SER A 134 1.83 16.52 56.20
N SER A 135 0.54 16.28 56.47
CA SER A 135 -0.09 16.68 57.74
C SER A 135 -0.03 15.49 58.70
N LEU A 136 0.93 15.54 59.62
CA LEU A 136 0.89 14.80 60.88
C LEU A 136 -0.02 15.58 61.83
N GLU A 137 -1.27 15.15 61.96
CA GLU A 137 -2.15 15.63 63.03
C GLU A 137 -1.78 14.89 64.32
N LEU A 138 -1.38 15.70 65.30
CA LEU A 138 -1.00 15.37 66.66
C LEU A 138 -2.28 15.29 67.50
N VAL A 139 -2.72 14.09 67.91
CA VAL A 139 -3.80 13.92 68.89
C VAL A 139 -3.19 14.00 70.28
N GLY A 140 -3.67 14.98 71.06
CA GLY A 140 -3.65 14.97 72.52
C GLY A 140 -4.98 14.51 73.08
#